data_AF-A0A922S7V0-F1
#
_entry.id   AF-A0A922S7V0-F1
#
_cell.length_a   1.000
_cell.length_b   1.000
_cell.length_c   1.000
_cell.angle_alpha   90.00
_cell.angle_beta   90.00
_cell.angle_gamma   90.00
#
_symmetry.space_group_name_H-M   'P 1'
#
loop_
_entity.id
_entity.type
_entity.pdbx_description
1 polymer ?
#
loop_
_entity_poly.entity_id
_entity_poly.type
_entity_poly.pdbx_seq_one_letter_code
_entity_poly.pdbx_strand_id
1 'polypeptide(L)'
;MSYRDLRNFSEAMRVLGFPKPISLESFRTPNWDLMEECLRWLAARVEPDAELGGGKQTVEQRVALVTHAIALFHSRANIKLNGKRVYGADGWAVRELMKVASMLRAALDAPAADDPQHDSSPLSYDFTSRLGEIKQARALATDITAQGAFLYDLLAKEAENKVGLSRQLLCPSIFCAQ
;
A
#
# COMPACT_ATOMS: atom_id res chain seq x y z
N MET A 1 12.02 -21.25 -8.80
CA MET A 1 11.91 -20.17 -9.81
C MET A 1 12.09 -20.77 -11.19
N SER A 2 11.33 -20.36 -12.20
CA SER A 2 11.61 -20.74 -13.58
C SER A 2 12.69 -19.81 -14.15
N TYR A 3 13.67 -20.34 -14.88
CA TYR A 3 14.70 -19.58 -15.59
C TYR A 3 14.13 -18.37 -16.37
N ARG A 4 12.91 -18.54 -16.89
CA ARG A 4 12.16 -17.50 -17.61
C ARG A 4 11.88 -16.25 -16.77
N ASP A 5 11.53 -16.40 -15.49
CA ASP A 5 11.15 -15.27 -14.65
C ASP A 5 12.32 -14.31 -14.43
N LEU A 6 13.51 -14.85 -14.17
CA LEU A 6 14.70 -14.04 -13.94
C LEU A 6 15.26 -13.42 -15.21
N ARG A 7 15.18 -14.13 -16.33
CA ARG A 7 15.51 -13.55 -17.64
C ARG A 7 14.58 -12.37 -17.97
N ASN A 8 13.28 -12.56 -17.80
CA ASN A 8 12.32 -11.48 -18.01
C ASN A 8 12.63 -10.29 -17.07
N PHE A 9 13.05 -10.57 -15.83
CA PHE A 9 13.31 -9.54 -14.84
C PHE A 9 14.55 -8.74 -15.22
N SER A 10 15.64 -9.44 -15.58
CA SER A 10 16.88 -8.78 -15.99
C SER A 10 16.68 -7.95 -17.26
N GLU A 11 15.91 -8.46 -18.23
CA GLU A 11 15.53 -7.71 -19.43
C GLU A 11 14.68 -6.48 -19.09
N ALA A 12 13.67 -6.61 -18.22
CA ALA A 12 12.83 -5.50 -17.79
C ALA A 12 13.64 -4.41 -17.07
N MET A 13 14.48 -4.79 -16.10
CA MET A 13 15.34 -3.86 -15.36
C MET A 13 16.32 -3.14 -16.31
N ARG A 14 16.86 -3.82 -17.32
CA ARG A 14 17.71 -3.21 -18.35
C ARG A 14 16.96 -2.17 -19.18
N VAL A 15 15.74 -2.48 -19.63
CA VAL A 15 14.89 -1.54 -20.41
C VAL A 15 14.55 -0.31 -19.58
N LEU A 16 14.24 -0.49 -18.29
CA LEU A 16 13.96 0.62 -17.39
C LEU A 16 15.23 1.46 -17.07
N GLY A 17 16.42 0.97 -17.40
CA GLY A 17 17.70 1.67 -17.20
C GLY A 17 18.36 1.42 -15.84
N PHE A 18 18.17 0.24 -15.26
CA PHE A 18 18.87 -0.16 -14.04
C PHE A 18 20.40 -0.23 -14.31
N PRO A 19 21.24 0.43 -13.49
CA PRO A 19 22.65 0.65 -13.83
C PRO A 19 23.52 -0.62 -13.75
N LYS A 20 23.11 -1.66 -13.02
CA LYS A 20 23.91 -2.88 -12.83
C LYS A 20 23.32 -4.07 -13.58
N PRO A 21 24.12 -4.85 -14.33
CA PRO A 21 23.63 -6.06 -14.96
C PRO A 21 23.24 -7.10 -13.91
N ILE A 22 22.07 -7.72 -14.08
CA ILE A 22 21.57 -8.80 -13.21
C ILE A 22 21.90 -10.14 -13.85
N SER A 23 22.71 -10.95 -13.17
CA SER A 23 23.02 -12.31 -13.63
C SER A 23 21.83 -13.25 -13.45
N LEU A 24 21.72 -14.24 -14.35
CA LEU A 24 20.71 -15.30 -14.29
C LEU A 24 20.94 -16.29 -13.14
N GLU A 25 22.03 -16.12 -12.38
CA GLU A 25 22.33 -16.93 -11.20
C GLU A 25 22.17 -16.14 -9.89
N SER A 26 21.98 -14.81 -9.96
CA SER A 26 22.02 -13.92 -8.79
C SER A 26 20.99 -14.23 -7.71
N PHE A 27 19.85 -14.84 -8.06
CA PHE A 27 18.74 -15.15 -7.14
C PHE A 27 18.51 -16.67 -6.99
N ARG A 28 19.47 -17.52 -7.39
CA ARG A 28 19.40 -18.97 -7.09
C ARG A 28 19.54 -19.23 -5.59
N THR A 29 20.31 -18.39 -4.91
CA THR A 29 20.40 -18.30 -3.45
C THR A 29 19.94 -16.91 -3.01
N PRO A 30 19.55 -16.73 -1.73
CA PRO A 30 19.19 -15.43 -1.21
C PRO A 30 20.30 -14.40 -1.40
N ASN A 31 20.02 -13.32 -2.14
CA ASN A 31 20.97 -12.26 -2.47
C ASN A 31 20.43 -10.90 -2.05
N TRP A 32 20.76 -10.52 -0.82
CA TRP A 32 20.29 -9.28 -0.22
C TRP A 32 20.99 -8.04 -0.76
N ASP A 33 22.24 -8.15 -1.22
CA ASP A 33 22.96 -7.05 -1.85
C ASP A 33 22.21 -6.55 -3.09
N LEU A 34 21.85 -7.48 -3.98
CA LEU A 34 21.13 -7.13 -5.20
C LEU A 34 19.67 -6.76 -4.90
N MET A 35 19.04 -7.44 -3.94
CA MET A 35 17.65 -7.16 -3.56
C MET A 35 17.46 -5.73 -3.05
N GLU A 36 18.34 -5.28 -2.16
CA GLU A 36 18.30 -3.92 -1.59
C GLU A 36 18.46 -2.87 -2.69
N GLU A 37 19.41 -3.06 -3.59
CA GLU A 37 19.65 -2.15 -4.71
C GLU A 37 18.45 -2.11 -5.67
N CYS A 38 17.86 -3.26 -6.01
CA CYS A 38 16.67 -3.33 -6.86
C CYS A 38 15.49 -2.61 -6.21
N LEU A 39 15.25 -2.82 -4.91
CA LEU A 39 14.14 -2.18 -4.19
C LEU A 39 14.28 -0.67 -4.15
N ARG A 40 15.45 -0.16 -3.76
CA ARG A 40 15.68 1.29 -3.70
C ARG A 40 15.55 1.93 -5.07
N TRP A 41 16.10 1.28 -6.09
CA TRP A 41 16.03 1.81 -7.44
C TRP A 41 14.60 1.82 -7.97
N LEU A 42 13.84 0.75 -7.78
CA LEU A 42 12.42 0.69 -8.17
C LEU A 42 11.58 1.71 -7.38
N ALA A 43 11.84 1.90 -6.09
CA ALA A 43 11.17 2.90 -5.27
C ALA A 43 11.43 4.32 -5.80
N ALA A 44 12.69 4.66 -6.09
CA ALA A 44 13.07 5.95 -6.67
C ALA A 44 12.43 6.22 -8.05
N ARG A 45 12.09 5.17 -8.81
CA ARG A 45 11.37 5.29 -10.09
C ARG A 45 9.86 5.46 -9.93
N VAL A 46 9.29 4.98 -8.83
CA VAL A 46 7.86 5.17 -8.51
C VAL A 46 7.64 6.53 -7.85
N GLU A 47 8.54 6.94 -6.95
CA GLU A 47 8.51 8.23 -6.28
C GLU A 47 9.96 8.74 -6.15
N PRO A 48 10.30 9.91 -6.70
CA PRO A 48 11.68 10.42 -6.70
C PRO A 48 12.21 10.74 -5.30
N ASP A 49 11.32 11.15 -4.38
CA ASP A 49 11.65 11.48 -2.98
C ASP A 49 11.56 10.27 -2.03
N ALA A 50 11.43 9.07 -2.58
CA ALA A 50 11.29 7.85 -1.81
C ALA A 50 12.59 7.47 -1.08
N GLU A 51 12.59 7.59 0.25
CA GLU A 51 13.63 7.03 1.10
C GLU A 51 13.16 5.75 1.80
N LEU A 52 13.73 4.61 1.39
CA LEU A 52 13.51 3.34 2.06
C LEU A 52 14.42 3.21 3.28
N GLY A 53 13.86 3.38 4.48
CA GLY A 53 14.57 3.13 5.73
C GLY A 53 14.92 1.65 5.93
N GLY A 54 16.10 1.36 6.50
CA GLY A 54 16.61 0.00 6.71
C GLY A 54 17.83 -0.31 5.84
N GLY A 55 18.12 -1.60 5.64
CA GLY A 55 19.30 -2.05 4.91
C GLY A 55 19.52 -3.56 4.92
N LYS A 56 20.67 -4.02 4.43
CA LYS A 56 20.99 -5.46 4.31
C LYS A 56 21.79 -6.08 5.45
N GLN A 57 22.36 -5.29 6.36
CA GLN A 57 23.38 -5.79 7.30
C GLN A 57 22.77 -6.64 8.40
N THR A 58 21.69 -6.16 9.02
CA THR A 58 21.00 -6.88 10.10
C THR A 58 19.62 -7.36 9.69
N VAL A 59 19.07 -8.30 10.47
CA VAL A 59 17.72 -8.83 10.24
C VAL A 59 16.68 -7.73 10.40
N GLU A 60 16.83 -6.89 11.42
CA GLU A 60 15.93 -5.77 11.72
C GLU A 60 15.94 -4.75 10.59
N GLN A 61 17.13 -4.43 10.07
CA GLN A 61 17.30 -3.54 8.92
C GLN A 61 16.62 -4.10 7.67
N ARG A 62 16.71 -5.41 7.43
CA ARG A 62 16.06 -6.07 6.29
C ARG A 62 14.55 -6.05 6.41
N VAL A 63 14.02 -6.33 7.61
CA VAL A 63 12.59 -6.26 7.89
C VAL A 63 12.08 -4.82 7.70
N ALA A 64 12.80 -3.82 8.21
CA ALA A 64 12.46 -2.41 8.00
C ALA A 64 12.43 -2.05 6.51
N LEU A 65 13.47 -2.42 5.75
CA LEU A 65 13.57 -2.14 4.31
C LEU A 65 12.37 -2.72 3.53
N VAL A 66 12.06 -3.99 3.79
CA VAL A 66 10.94 -4.67 3.13
C VAL A 66 9.60 -4.05 3.52
N THR A 67 9.43 -3.71 4.79
CA THR A 67 8.18 -3.12 5.30
C THR A 67 7.92 -1.75 4.67
N HIS A 68 8.93 -0.88 4.64
CA HIS A 68 8.83 0.43 3.99
C HIS A 68 8.57 0.30 2.49
N ALA A 69 9.28 -0.61 1.80
CA ALA A 69 9.08 -0.83 0.38
C ALA A 69 7.64 -1.27 0.06
N ILE A 70 7.07 -2.21 0.83
CA ILE A 70 5.70 -2.66 0.64
C ILE A 70 4.71 -1.52 0.85
N ALA A 71 4.88 -0.73 1.93
CA ALA A 71 4.02 0.42 2.21
C ALA A 71 4.07 1.45 1.08
N LEU A 72 5.26 1.71 0.53
CA LEU A 72 5.46 2.62 -0.59
C LEU A 72 4.78 2.11 -1.87
N PHE A 73 5.07 0.87 -2.29
CA PHE A 73 4.48 0.34 -3.52
C PHE A 73 2.95 0.16 -3.41
N HIS A 74 2.43 -0.11 -2.22
CA HIS A 74 1.01 -0.12 -1.99
C HIS A 74 0.39 1.27 -2.10
N SER A 75 1.00 2.29 -1.48
CA SER A 75 0.45 3.65 -1.46
C SER A 75 0.61 4.40 -2.79
N ARG A 76 1.75 4.28 -3.46
CA ARG A 76 2.09 5.06 -4.66
C ARG A 76 1.78 4.35 -5.98
N ALA A 77 1.89 3.03 -6.00
CA ALA A 77 1.66 2.22 -7.20
C ALA A 77 0.41 1.34 -7.11
N ASN A 78 -0.27 1.29 -5.95
CA ASN A 78 -1.38 0.36 -5.69
C ASN A 78 -1.01 -1.12 -5.96
N ILE A 79 0.25 -1.49 -5.68
CA ILE A 79 0.76 -2.85 -5.87
C ILE A 79 0.94 -3.51 -4.51
N LYS A 80 0.21 -4.61 -4.30
CA LYS A 80 0.38 -5.46 -3.11
C LYS A 80 1.46 -6.52 -3.35
N LEU A 81 2.58 -6.37 -2.63
CA LEU A 81 3.68 -7.32 -2.63
C LEU A 81 3.59 -8.28 -1.43
N ASN A 82 4.03 -9.53 -1.62
CA ASN A 82 4.15 -10.48 -0.51
C ASN A 82 5.48 -10.30 0.23
N GLY A 83 5.45 -9.67 1.41
CA GLY A 83 6.66 -9.37 2.17
C GLY A 83 7.51 -10.57 2.56
N LYS A 84 6.92 -11.74 2.81
CA LYS A 84 7.69 -12.96 3.08
C LYS A 84 8.55 -13.36 1.89
N ARG A 85 8.02 -13.22 0.67
CA ARG A 85 8.75 -13.53 -0.57
C ARG A 85 9.81 -12.47 -0.86
N VAL A 86 9.47 -11.20 -0.69
CA VAL A 86 10.43 -10.08 -0.87
C VAL A 86 11.60 -10.25 0.10
N TYR A 87 11.35 -10.58 1.37
CA TYR A 87 12.39 -10.87 2.37
C TYR A 87 13.20 -12.14 2.06
N GLY A 88 12.63 -13.10 1.34
CA GLY A 88 13.38 -14.29 0.90
C GLY A 88 14.60 -13.94 0.04
N ALA A 89 14.58 -12.79 -0.63
CA ALA A 89 15.64 -12.31 -1.54
C ALA A 89 16.10 -13.37 -2.55
N ASP A 90 15.20 -14.27 -2.93
CA ASP A 90 15.42 -15.40 -3.82
C ASP A 90 14.56 -15.23 -5.09
N GLY A 91 14.49 -16.28 -5.92
CA GLY A 91 13.68 -16.23 -7.13
C GLY A 91 12.17 -16.00 -6.90
N TRP A 92 11.63 -16.16 -5.69
CA TRP A 92 10.26 -15.74 -5.39
C TRP A 92 10.15 -14.23 -5.18
N ALA A 93 11.18 -13.60 -4.60
CA ALA A 93 11.28 -12.15 -4.52
C ALA A 93 11.25 -11.51 -5.91
N VAL A 94 11.96 -12.10 -6.88
CA VAL A 94 11.98 -11.64 -8.29
C VAL A 94 10.58 -11.56 -8.89
N ARG A 95 9.71 -12.54 -8.60
CA ARG A 95 8.32 -12.53 -9.09
C ARG A 95 7.49 -11.40 -8.48
N GLU A 96 7.78 -11.02 -7.24
CA GLU A 96 7.13 -9.88 -6.58
C GLU A 96 7.66 -8.56 -7.17
N LEU A 97 8.98 -8.41 -7.33
CA LEU A 97 9.59 -7.23 -7.95
C LEU A 97 9.16 -7.04 -9.41
N MET A 98 8.94 -8.13 -10.13
CA MET A 98 8.46 -8.09 -11.52
C MET A 98 7.15 -7.31 -11.65
N LYS A 99 6.24 -7.38 -10.66
CA LYS A 99 4.96 -6.66 -10.71
C LYS A 99 5.17 -5.15 -10.83
N VAL A 100 6.14 -4.63 -10.07
CA VAL A 100 6.51 -3.21 -10.10
C VAL A 100 7.22 -2.88 -11.41
N ALA A 101 8.20 -3.71 -11.82
CA ALA A 101 8.93 -3.50 -13.06
C ALA A 101 8.01 -3.53 -14.30
N SER A 102 7.03 -4.43 -14.34
CA SER A 102 6.06 -4.51 -15.43
C SER A 102 5.15 -3.28 -15.49
N MET A 103 4.74 -2.75 -14.34
CA MET A 103 3.94 -1.53 -14.28
C MET A 103 4.75 -0.33 -14.80
N LEU A 104 6.00 -0.17 -14.33
CA LEU A 104 6.88 0.89 -14.81
C LEU A 104 7.15 0.77 -16.31
N ARG A 105 7.33 -0.45 -16.81
CA ARG A 105 7.56 -0.68 -18.23
C ARG A 105 6.32 -0.35 -19.07
N ALA A 106 5.13 -0.77 -18.63
CA ALA A 106 3.89 -0.41 -19.29
C ALA A 106 3.68 1.12 -19.34
N ALA A 107 4.12 1.85 -18.32
CA ALA A 107 4.09 3.30 -18.31
C ALA A 107 5.09 3.95 -19.29
N LEU A 108 6.22 3.31 -19.58
CA LEU A 108 7.18 3.78 -20.60
C LEU A 108 6.70 3.48 -22.02
N ASP A 109 6.07 2.33 -22.22
CA ASP A 109 5.56 1.88 -23.53
C ASP A 109 4.23 2.58 -23.90
N ALA A 110 3.58 3.27 -22.95
CA ALA A 110 2.42 4.08 -23.22
C ALA A 110 2.82 5.24 -24.15
N PRO A 111 2.23 5.35 -25.36
CA PRO A 111 2.51 6.47 -26.24
C PRO A 111 2.19 7.77 -25.48
N ALA A 112 3.10 8.75 -25.55
CA ALA A 112 2.80 10.10 -25.11
C ALA A 112 1.46 10.49 -25.73
N ALA A 113 0.48 10.82 -24.89
CA ALA A 113 -0.91 10.97 -25.30
C ALA A 113 -1.04 12.00 -26.45
N ASP A 114 -1.03 11.49 -27.67
CA ASP A 114 -1.54 12.12 -28.87
C ASP A 114 -2.14 11.02 -29.74
N ASP A 115 -3.42 11.23 -30.04
CA ASP A 115 -4.35 10.48 -30.89
C ASP A 115 -5.06 9.22 -30.31
N PRO A 116 -6.41 9.24 -30.18
CA PRO A 116 -7.20 8.15 -29.64
C PRO A 116 -7.55 7.14 -30.74
N GLN A 117 -6.59 6.33 -31.20
CA GLN A 117 -6.96 5.19 -32.05
C GLN A 117 -5.90 4.07 -32.07
N HIS A 118 -5.97 3.13 -31.11
CA HIS A 118 -5.70 1.74 -31.45
C HIS A 118 -6.27 0.72 -30.46
N ASP A 119 -7.20 -0.06 -31.01
CA ASP A 119 -7.53 -1.46 -30.72
C ASP A 119 -7.71 -1.93 -29.27
N SER A 120 -8.98 -1.92 -28.89
CA SER A 120 -9.70 -3.02 -28.25
C SER A 120 -9.05 -4.41 -28.36
N SER A 121 -8.20 -4.74 -27.40
CA SER A 121 -8.23 -6.08 -26.79
C SER A 121 -9.06 -5.95 -25.50
N PRO A 122 -10.04 -6.83 -25.23
CA PRO A 122 -10.82 -6.72 -24.02
C PRO A 122 -9.92 -7.14 -22.86
N LEU A 123 -9.23 -6.15 -22.27
CA LEU A 123 -9.00 -6.19 -20.84
C LEU A 123 -10.39 -6.36 -20.25
N SER A 124 -10.70 -7.57 -19.78
CA SER A 124 -11.82 -7.80 -18.88
C SER A 124 -11.50 -7.02 -17.60
N TYR A 125 -11.68 -5.71 -17.67
CA TYR A 125 -11.67 -4.82 -16.55
C TYR A 125 -12.89 -5.25 -15.76
N ASP A 126 -12.66 -6.09 -14.76
CA ASP A 126 -13.70 -6.75 -13.97
C ASP A 126 -14.41 -5.70 -13.11
N PHE A 127 -15.24 -4.89 -13.76
CA PHE A 127 -16.08 -3.86 -13.16
C PHE A 127 -16.94 -4.47 -12.06
N THR A 128 -17.35 -5.74 -12.20
CA THR A 128 -18.08 -6.49 -11.20
C THR A 128 -17.26 -6.65 -9.90
N SER A 129 -15.96 -6.94 -9.98
CA SER A 129 -15.10 -7.03 -8.79
C SER A 129 -14.99 -5.69 -8.03
N ARG A 130 -14.83 -4.57 -8.74
CA ARG A 130 -14.73 -3.22 -8.15
C ARG A 130 -16.08 -2.65 -7.72
N LEU A 131 -17.19 -3.09 -8.31
CA LEU A 131 -18.53 -2.66 -7.93
C LEU A 131 -18.86 -3.07 -6.49
N GLY A 132 -18.35 -4.22 -6.04
CA GLY A 132 -18.44 -4.65 -4.64
C GLY A 132 -17.74 -3.66 -3.70
N GLU A 133 -16.51 -3.27 -4.03
CA GLU A 133 -15.71 -2.31 -3.26
C GLU A 133 -16.38 -0.92 -3.22
N ILE A 134 -16.95 -0.45 -4.34
CA ILE A 134 -17.67 0.83 -4.40
C ILE A 134 -18.93 0.81 -3.53
N LYS A 135 -19.69 -0.29 -3.56
CA LYS A 135 -20.87 -0.47 -2.71
C LYS A 135 -20.49 -0.49 -1.22
N GLN A 136 -19.42 -1.19 -0.89
CA GLN A 136 -18.89 -1.24 0.48
C GLN A 136 -18.42 0.13 0.94
N ALA A 137 -17.70 0.89 0.11
CA ALA A 137 -17.25 2.23 0.42
C ALA A 137 -18.44 3.19 0.69
N ARG A 138 -19.49 3.11 -0.13
CA ARG A 138 -20.72 3.91 0.09
C ARG A 138 -21.44 3.54 1.38
N ALA A 139 -21.50 2.24 1.71
CA ALA A 139 -22.09 1.77 2.97
C ALA A 139 -21.30 2.32 4.18
N LEU A 140 -19.97 2.19 4.16
CA LEU A 140 -19.10 2.71 5.21
C LEU A 140 -19.23 4.24 5.39
N ALA A 141 -19.33 4.99 4.29
CA ALA A 141 -19.55 6.44 4.37
C ALA A 141 -20.89 6.79 5.05
N THR A 142 -21.93 5.99 4.80
CA THR A 142 -23.24 6.15 5.44
C THR A 142 -23.15 5.85 6.94
N ASP A 143 -22.46 4.76 7.30
CA ASP A 143 -22.26 4.36 8.70
C ASP A 143 -21.45 5.41 9.48
N ILE A 144 -20.37 5.95 8.90
CA ILE A 144 -19.59 7.03 9.52
C ILE A 144 -20.47 8.24 9.80
N THR A 145 -21.33 8.62 8.84
CA THR A 145 -22.26 9.75 9.01
C THR A 145 -23.28 9.47 10.11
N ALA A 146 -23.83 8.26 10.16
CA ALA A 146 -24.78 7.84 11.19
C ALA A 146 -24.14 7.80 12.59
N GLN A 147 -22.92 7.26 12.71
CA GLN A 147 -22.16 7.27 13.96
C GLN A 147 -21.79 8.68 14.41
N GLY A 148 -21.47 9.58 13.47
CA GLY A 148 -21.21 10.99 13.77
C GLY A 148 -22.44 11.70 14.33
N ALA A 149 -23.62 11.50 13.73
CA ALA A 149 -24.88 12.03 14.24
C ALA A 149 -25.23 11.45 15.62
N PHE A 150 -25.07 10.14 15.80
CA PHE A 150 -25.30 9.47 17.08
C PHE A 150 -24.38 10.00 18.20
N LEU A 151 -23.09 10.18 17.89
CA LEU A 151 -22.13 10.77 18.82
C LEU A 151 -22.48 12.22 19.17
N TYR A 152 -22.91 13.01 18.18
CA TYR A 152 -23.37 14.38 18.39
C TYR A 152 -24.54 14.44 19.39
N ASP A 153 -25.53 13.56 19.24
CA ASP A 153 -26.66 13.47 20.17
C ASP A 153 -26.25 13.04 21.58
N LEU A 154 -25.28 12.13 21.70
CA LEU A 154 -24.74 11.71 23.00
C LEU A 154 -23.98 12.86 23.69
N LEU A 155 -23.16 13.61 22.95
CA LEU A 155 -22.43 14.76 23.48
C LEU A 155 -23.35 15.92 23.86
N ALA A 156 -24.43 16.15 23.10
CA ALA A 156 -25.43 17.16 23.45
C ALA A 156 -26.09 16.88 24.81
N LYS A 157 -26.36 15.60 25.11
CA LYS A 157 -26.91 15.14 26.39
C LYS A 157 -25.90 15.19 27.52
N GLU A 158 -24.60 15.20 27.24
CA GLU A 158 -23.55 15.25 28.27
C GLU A 158 -23.60 16.57 29.05
N ALA A 159 -23.81 17.70 28.37
CA ALA A 159 -23.94 19.01 29.01
C ALA A 159 -25.16 19.07 29.94
N GLU A 160 -26.31 18.54 29.49
CA GLU A 160 -27.54 18.47 30.28
C GLU A 160 -27.39 17.54 31.49
N ASN A 161 -26.76 16.38 31.32
CA ASN A 161 -26.49 15.43 32.40
C ASN A 161 -25.53 16.02 33.45
N LYS A 162 -24.51 16.78 33.03
CA LYS A 162 -23.58 17.47 33.94
C LYS A 162 -24.27 18.59 34.74
N VAL A 163 -25.15 19.36 34.11
CA VAL A 163 -25.95 20.40 34.78
C VAL A 163 -26.97 19.78 35.75
N GLY A 164 -27.59 18.66 35.36
CA GLY A 164 -28.49 17.89 36.22
C GLY A 164 -27.79 17.34 37.47
N LEU A 165 -26.61 16.73 37.30
CA LEU A 165 -25.76 16.29 38.41
C LEU A 165 -25.34 17.44 39.31
N SER A 166 -24.95 18.58 38.73
CA SER A 166 -24.56 19.77 39.50
C SER A 166 -25.73 20.32 40.32
N ARG A 167 -26.94 20.35 39.75
CA ARG A 167 -28.18 20.72 40.45
C ARG A 167 -28.56 19.75 41.57
N GLN A 168 -28.39 18.45 41.37
CA GLN A 168 -28.67 17.44 42.40
C GLN A 168 -27.66 17.49 43.55
N LEU A 169 -26.39 17.80 43.27
CA LEU A 169 -25.34 17.95 44.28
C LEU A 169 -25.43 19.28 45.06
N LEU A 170 -26.14 20.28 44.53
CA LEU A 170 -26.36 21.60 45.16
C LEU A 170 -27.67 21.71 45.96
N CYS A 171 -28.55 20.70 45.92
CA CYS A 171 -29.75 20.64 46.77
C CYS A 171 -29.48 19.71 47.98
N PRO A 172 -29.26 20.22 49.19
CA PRO A 172 -29.31 19.39 50.39
C PRO A 172 -30.75 18.92 50.53
N SER A 173 -30.98 17.61 50.48
CA SER A 173 -32.25 16.98 50.82
C SER A 173 -32.52 17.07 52.32
N ILE A 174 -32.70 18.29 52.83
CA ILE A 174 -33.19 18.60 54.19
C ILE A 174 -33.94 19.93 54.09
N PHE A 175 -35.22 19.89 53.71
CA PHE A 175 -36.32 20.77 54.15
C PHE A 175 -37.48 20.67 53.14
N CYS A 176 -38.25 19.58 53.20
CA CYS A 176 -39.67 19.62 52.84
C CYS A 176 -40.36 18.33 53.32
N ALA A 177 -40.53 18.17 54.63
CA ALA A 177 -41.56 17.30 55.19
C ALA A 177 -41.84 17.77 56.62
N GLN A 178 -43.03 18.35 56.79
CA GLN A 178 -43.87 18.46 57.99
C GLN A 178 -43.25 18.92 59.31
#